data_AF-A0AAE1R0F5-F1
#
_entry.id   AF-A0AAE1R0F5-F1
#
_cell.length_a   1.000
_cell.length_b   1.000
_cell.length_c   1.000
_cell.angle_alpha   90.00
_cell.angle_beta   90.00
_cell.angle_gamma   90.00
#
_symmetry.space_group_name_H-M   'P 1'
#
loop_
_entity.id
_entity.type
_entity.pdbx_description
1 polymer ?
#
loop_
_entity_poly.entity_id
_entity_poly.type
_entity_poly.pdbx_seq_one_letter_code
_entity_poly.pdbx_strand_id
1 'polypeptide(L)'
;MENCKIMSTPVDSKSKLSADDGDPVSDPTLYRSLAGALQYLTFTRPDIAYDVQQVCLFVHALREPHVTTLKRIIRYVKGTLNYGLHLYPSAPTRLLSYTDADWAGYPDTQRSTSGHCV
;
A
#
# COMPACT_ATOMS: atom_id res chain seq x y z
N MET A 1 10.45 11.62 -10.34
CA MET A 1 9.38 10.72 -10.86
C MET A 1 8.53 11.36 -11.95
N GLU A 2 8.82 12.58 -12.42
CA GLU A 2 7.95 13.29 -13.38
C GLU A 2 7.77 12.57 -14.72
N ASN A 3 8.83 11.93 -15.23
CA ASN A 3 8.85 11.18 -16.50
C ASN A 3 8.80 9.66 -16.30
N CYS A 4 8.26 9.16 -15.18
CA CYS A 4 8.23 7.71 -14.95
C CYS A 4 7.18 7.02 -15.84
N LYS A 5 7.46 5.78 -16.27
CA LYS A 5 6.47 4.94 -16.94
C LYS A 5 5.35 4.60 -15.96
N ILE A 6 4.11 4.87 -16.33
CA ILE A 6 2.92 4.59 -15.51
C ILE A 6 2.77 3.07 -15.26
N MET A 7 2.16 2.70 -14.13
CA MET A 7 1.73 1.33 -13.83
C MET A 7 0.21 1.26 -13.70
N SER A 8 -0.40 0.21 -14.23
CA SER A 8 -1.86 0.00 -14.16
C SER A 8 -2.32 -0.67 -12.87
N THR A 9 -1.43 -1.39 -12.18
CA THR A 9 -1.73 -2.03 -10.90
C THR A 9 -0.74 -1.57 -9.81
N PRO A 10 -1.24 -1.28 -8.59
CA PRO A 10 -0.40 -0.81 -7.51
C PRO A 10 0.44 -1.94 -6.89
N VAL A 11 -0.04 -3.19 -6.94
CA VAL A 11 0.66 -4.40 -6.49
C VAL A 11 1.07 -5.33 -7.62
N ASP A 12 2.12 -6.12 -7.40
CA ASP A 12 2.40 -7.31 -8.20
C ASP A 12 1.60 -8.51 -7.67
N SER A 13 0.95 -9.25 -8.56
CA SER A 13 0.12 -10.40 -8.22
C SER A 13 0.91 -11.57 -7.64
N LYS A 14 2.25 -11.58 -7.80
CA LYS A 14 3.11 -12.72 -7.47
C LYS A 14 4.14 -12.46 -6.37
N SER A 15 4.40 -11.20 -6.01
CA SER A 15 5.45 -10.89 -5.03
C SER A 15 4.86 -10.76 -3.63
N LYS A 16 5.11 -11.74 -2.76
CA LYS A 16 4.96 -11.53 -1.32
C LYS A 16 6.24 -10.92 -0.77
N LEU A 17 6.13 -9.78 -0.09
CA LEU A 17 7.26 -9.14 0.57
C LEU A 17 7.70 -10.00 1.78
N SER A 18 9.00 -10.18 1.94
CA SER A 18 9.61 -10.84 3.09
C SER A 18 10.57 -9.88 3.79
N ALA A 19 10.65 -9.97 5.12
CA ALA A 19 11.61 -9.21 5.92
C ALA A 19 13.07 -9.61 5.64
N ASP A 20 13.29 -10.76 5.00
CA ASP A 20 14.61 -11.35 4.79
C ASP A 20 15.13 -11.30 3.35
N ASP A 21 14.34 -10.73 2.43
CA ASP A 21 14.66 -10.73 0.99
C ASP A 21 15.39 -9.47 0.52
N GLY A 22 16.49 -9.65 -0.21
CA GLY A 22 17.31 -8.59 -0.79
C GLY A 22 18.23 -7.84 0.19
N ASP A 23 18.97 -6.87 -0.34
CA ASP A 23 19.97 -6.12 0.42
C ASP A 23 19.34 -5.03 1.31
N PRO A 24 19.89 -4.77 2.51
CA PRO A 24 19.45 -3.66 3.36
C PRO A 24 19.67 -2.30 2.69
N VAL A 25 18.72 -1.38 2.88
CA VAL A 25 18.83 -0.01 2.39
C VAL A 25 19.67 0.82 3.37
N SER A 26 20.72 1.48 2.86
CA SER A 26 21.65 2.26 3.70
C SER A 26 21.03 3.52 4.32
N ASP A 27 20.10 4.19 3.64
CA ASP A 27 19.39 5.37 4.17
C ASP A 27 17.87 5.22 4.03
N PRO A 28 17.13 4.95 5.12
CA PRO A 28 15.68 4.77 5.09
C PRO A 28 14.90 6.10 5.10
N THR A 29 15.56 7.25 5.22
CA THR A 29 14.90 8.55 5.47
C THR A 29 13.90 8.90 4.37
N LEU A 30 14.33 8.82 3.10
CA LEU A 30 13.48 9.12 1.95
C LEU A 30 12.30 8.14 1.83
N TYR A 31 12.55 6.86 2.11
CA TYR A 31 11.48 5.86 2.12
C TYR A 31 10.43 6.17 3.17
N ARG A 32 10.84 6.48 4.41
CA ARG A 32 9.92 6.80 5.52
C ARG A 32 9.07 8.03 5.22
N SER A 33 9.67 9.06 4.64
CA SER A 33 8.95 10.26 4.21
C SER A 33 7.89 9.93 3.15
N LEU A 34 8.26 9.15 2.12
CA LEU A 34 7.33 8.75 1.06
C LEU A 34 6.23 7.81 1.55
N ALA A 35 6.57 6.84 2.41
CA ALA A 35 5.60 5.93 3.01
C ALA A 35 4.57 6.70 3.85
N GLY A 36 5.01 7.71 4.63
CA GLY A 36 4.11 8.60 5.36
C GLY A 36 3.20 9.42 4.45
N ALA A 37 3.73 9.96 3.35
CA ALA A 37 2.93 10.69 2.36
C ALA A 37 1.90 9.79 1.67
N LEU A 38 2.26 8.55 1.35
CA LEU A 38 1.33 7.56 0.79
C LEU A 38 0.28 7.13 1.81
N GLN A 39 0.65 6.96 3.08
CA GLN A 39 -0.28 6.67 4.17
C GLN A 39 -1.32 7.78 4.33
N TYR A 40 -0.94 9.04 4.11
CA TYR A 40 -1.91 10.13 4.08
C TYR A 40 -2.82 10.06 2.86
N LEU A 41 -2.29 9.67 1.69
CA LEU A 41 -3.06 9.57 0.45
C LEU A 41 -4.16 8.50 0.52
N THR A 42 -4.04 7.46 1.36
CA THR A 42 -5.05 6.40 1.48
C THR A 42 -6.42 6.92 1.91
N PHE A 43 -6.50 8.09 2.58
CA PHE A 43 -7.77 8.72 2.96
C PHE A 43 -8.66 9.07 1.77
N THR A 44 -8.07 9.49 0.65
CA THR A 44 -8.80 9.83 -0.58
C THR A 44 -8.68 8.77 -1.66
N ARG A 45 -7.81 7.78 -1.43
CA ARG A 45 -7.45 6.71 -2.37
C ARG A 45 -7.45 5.34 -1.67
N PRO A 46 -8.63 4.78 -1.34
CA PRO A 46 -8.70 3.47 -0.69
C PRO A 46 -8.18 2.34 -1.58
N ASP A 47 -8.11 2.56 -2.91
CA ASP A 47 -7.60 1.61 -3.89
C ASP A 47 -6.11 1.25 -3.70
N ILE A 48 -5.33 2.06 -2.99
CA ILE A 48 -3.92 1.79 -2.68
C ILE A 48 -3.68 1.39 -1.21
N ALA A 49 -4.73 1.32 -0.38
CA ALA A 49 -4.58 1.17 1.07
C ALA A 49 -3.84 -0.12 1.45
N TYR A 50 -4.16 -1.22 0.78
CA TYR A 50 -3.48 -2.52 0.99
C TYR A 50 -1.98 -2.42 0.71
N ASP A 51 -1.59 -1.84 -0.43
CA ASP A 51 -0.18 -1.80 -0.85
C ASP A 51 0.66 -0.90 0.04
N VAL A 52 0.08 0.24 0.44
CA VAL A 52 0.71 1.15 1.38
C VAL A 52 0.90 0.46 2.73
N GLN A 53 -0.10 -0.28 3.21
CA GLN A 53 0.01 -1.07 4.43
C GLN A 53 1.15 -2.10 4.33
N GLN A 54 1.27 -2.85 3.23
CA GLN A 54 2.34 -3.82 3.03
C GLN A 54 3.75 -3.17 3.10
N VAL A 55 3.91 -2.00 2.48
CA VAL A 55 5.17 -1.25 2.48
C VAL A 55 5.48 -0.66 3.87
N CYS A 56 4.47 -0.29 4.65
CA CYS A 56 4.61 0.22 6.01
C CYS A 56 5.02 -0.85 7.04
N LEU A 57 4.80 -2.14 6.77
CA LEU A 57 5.19 -3.23 7.69
C LEU A 57 6.71 -3.33 7.89
N PHE A 58 7.50 -3.01 6.87
CA PHE A 58 8.95 -3.24 6.84
C PHE A 58 9.80 -1.99 7.16
N VAL A 59 9.20 -0.96 7.76
CA VAL A 59 9.88 0.32 8.05
C VAL A 59 11.06 0.19 9.04
N HIS A 60 11.06 -0.86 9.85
CA HIS A 60 12.12 -1.15 10.82
C HIS A 60 13.36 -1.81 10.17
N ALA A 61 13.18 -2.59 9.11
CA ALA A 61 14.25 -3.33 8.42
C ALA A 61 14.03 -3.23 6.91
N LEU A 62 14.48 -2.10 6.37
CA LEU A 62 14.25 -1.73 4.98
C LEU A 62 15.23 -2.41 4.03
N ARG A 63 14.70 -2.88 2.90
CA ARG A 63 15.41 -3.65 1.86
C ARG A 63 14.98 -3.20 0.47
N GLU A 64 15.84 -3.44 -0.52
CA GLU A 64 15.62 -3.02 -1.92
C GLU A 64 14.27 -3.49 -2.55
N PRO A 65 13.76 -4.70 -2.26
CA PRO A 65 12.44 -5.13 -2.76
C PRO A 65 11.29 -4.24 -2.25
N HIS A 66 11.36 -3.77 -1.00
CA HIS A 66 10.36 -2.87 -0.43
C HIS A 66 10.39 -1.50 -1.13
N VAL A 67 11.58 -0.98 -1.42
CA VAL A 67 11.74 0.28 -2.17
C VAL A 67 11.18 0.15 -3.60
N THR A 68 11.37 -1.01 -4.23
CA THR A 68 10.82 -1.28 -5.56
C THR A 68 9.29 -1.27 -5.55
N THR A 69 8.69 -1.84 -4.51
CA THR A 69 7.23 -1.83 -4.32
C THR A 69 6.70 -0.42 -4.07
N LEU A 70 7.36 0.36 -3.20
CA LEU A 70 7.04 1.78 -2.99
C LEU A 70 7.07 2.56 -4.31
N LYS A 71 8.11 2.37 -5.12
CA LYS A 71 8.22 3.02 -6.44
C LYS A 71 7.07 2.62 -7.36
N ARG A 72 6.60 1.36 -7.32
CA ARG A 72 5.45 0.90 -8.12
C ARG A 72 4.17 1.62 -7.73
N ILE A 73 3.88 1.78 -6.43
CA ILE A 73 2.71 2.52 -5.94
C ILE A 73 2.74 3.96 -6.47
N ILE A 74 3.88 4.65 -6.38
CA ILE A 74 4.02 6.03 -6.87
C ILE A 74 3.78 6.10 -8.39
N ARG A 75 4.26 5.12 -9.16
CA ARG A 75 4.01 5.04 -10.62
C ARG A 75 2.53 4.81 -10.96
N TYR A 76 1.81 4.06 -10.11
CA TYR A 76 0.36 3.88 -10.24
C TYR A 76 -0.40 5.17 -9.92
N VAL A 77 -0.04 5.86 -8.83
CA VAL A 77 -0.62 7.17 -8.47
C VAL A 77 -0.41 8.18 -9.61
N LYS A 78 0.79 8.18 -10.23
CA LYS A 78 1.08 9.05 -11.38
C LYS A 78 0.14 8.80 -12.57
N GLY A 79 -0.27 7.55 -12.81
CA GLY A 79 -1.22 7.19 -13.86
C GLY A 79 -2.67 7.50 -13.55
N THR A 80 -2.99 7.64 -12.27
CA THR A 80 -4.36 7.74 -11.76
C THR A 80 -4.59 9.05 -11.03
N LEU A 81 -3.87 10.13 -11.40
CA LEU A 81 -4.00 11.44 -10.74
C LEU A 81 -5.44 11.99 -10.79
N ASN A 82 -6.21 11.60 -11.79
CA ASN A 82 -7.61 12.02 -11.96
C ASN A 82 -8.60 11.18 -11.15
N TYR A 83 -8.15 10.14 -10.44
CA TYR A 83 -9.01 9.31 -9.61
C TYR A 83 -9.15 9.92 -8.22
N GLY A 84 -10.37 9.94 -7.70
CA GLY A 84 -10.70 10.38 -6.36
C GLY A 84 -12.07 9.89 -5.93
N LEU A 85 -12.38 10.06 -4.65
CA LEU A 85 -13.69 9.72 -4.08
C LEU A 85 -14.70 10.84 -4.37
N HIS A 86 -15.84 10.47 -4.94
CA HIS A 86 -17.00 11.35 -5.05
C HIS A 86 -18.03 10.92 -4.01
N LEU A 87 -18.26 11.77 -3.01
CA LEU A 87 -19.25 11.53 -1.97
C LEU A 87 -20.53 12.29 -2.32
N TYR A 88 -21.63 11.58 -2.42
CA TYR A 88 -22.95 12.15 -2.65
C TYR A 88 -23.91 11.76 -1.53
N PRO A 89 -24.91 12.58 -1.23
CA PRO A 89 -26.01 12.17 -0.36
C PRO A 89 -26.65 10.90 -0.91
N SER A 90 -26.80 9.88 -0.07
CA SER A 90 -27.47 8.63 -0.43
C SER A 90 -28.67 8.39 0.49
N ALA A 91 -29.74 7.83 -0.08
CA ALA A 91 -31.00 7.59 0.63
C ALA A 91 -30.95 6.57 1.80
N PRO A 92 -30.17 5.47 1.76
CA PRO A 92 -30.15 4.55 2.89
C PRO A 92 -29.41 5.15 4.09
N THR A 93 -30.12 5.26 5.21
CA THR A 93 -29.57 5.66 6.52
C THR A 93 -28.91 4.51 7.27
N ARG A 94 -28.91 3.29 6.70
CA ARG A 94 -28.36 2.08 7.32
C ARG A 94 -26.94 1.83 6.81
N LEU A 95 -25.97 1.89 7.72
CA LEU A 95 -24.58 1.51 7.46
C LEU A 95 -24.46 -0.03 7.50
N LEU A 96 -23.93 -0.63 6.44
CA LEU A 96 -23.58 -2.04 6.37
C LEU A 96 -22.09 -2.15 6.03
N SER A 97 -21.34 -2.87 6.85
CA SER A 97 -19.89 -3.02 6.71
C SER A 97 -19.50 -4.50 6.66
N TYR A 98 -18.42 -4.79 5.93
CA TYR A 98 -17.89 -6.13 5.73
C TYR A 98 -16.39 -6.14 6.04
N THR A 99 -15.97 -6.96 7.01
CA THR A 99 -14.56 -7.18 7.33
C THR A 99 -14.11 -8.52 6.80
N ASP A 100 -12.98 -8.54 6.11
CA ASP A 100 -12.31 -9.77 5.66
C ASP A 100 -11.03 -9.99 6.49
N ALA A 101 -10.64 -11.23 6.74
CA ALA A 101 -9.39 -11.53 7.43
C ALA A 101 -8.65 -12.62 6.67
N ASP A 102 -7.37 -12.35 6.37
CA ASP A 102 -6.52 -13.31 5.69
C ASP A 102 -5.62 -14.03 6.70
N TRP A 103 -5.47 -15.35 6.53
CA TRP A 103 -4.59 -16.21 7.32
C TRP A 103 -3.48 -16.74 6.41
N ALA A 104 -2.22 -16.67 6.86
CA ALA A 104 -1.03 -16.96 6.05
C ALA A 104 -0.76 -15.99 4.88
N GLY A 105 -1.41 -14.82 4.86
CA GLY A 105 -1.06 -13.71 3.97
C GLY A 105 0.37 -13.21 4.17
N TYR A 106 0.85 -13.22 5.42
CA TYR A 106 2.20 -12.81 5.79
C TYR A 106 3.19 -14.01 5.78
N PRO A 107 4.19 -14.05 4.88
CA PRO A 107 5.08 -15.20 4.70
C PRO A 107 5.91 -15.54 5.94
N ASP A 108 6.44 -14.53 6.63
CA ASP A 108 7.51 -14.78 7.61
C ASP A 108 6.98 -15.26 8.98
N THR A 109 5.74 -14.95 9.33
CA THR A 109 5.13 -15.33 10.62
C THR A 109 3.83 -16.11 10.51
N GLN A 110 3.23 -16.20 9.31
CA GLN A 110 1.92 -16.82 9.07
C GLN A 110 0.80 -16.32 10.01
N ARG A 111 0.97 -15.13 10.59
CA ARG A 111 -0.01 -14.50 11.46
C ARG A 111 -1.17 -13.97 10.63
N SER A 112 -2.36 -13.98 11.21
CA SER A 112 -3.54 -13.40 10.57
C SER A 112 -3.40 -11.88 10.47
N THR A 113 -3.75 -11.35 9.32
CA THR A 113 -3.96 -9.92 9.09
C THR A 113 -5.45 -9.64 9.26
N SER A 114 -5.81 -8.90 10.31
CA SER A 114 -7.19 -8.49 10.53
C SER A 114 -7.61 -7.41 9.55
N GLY A 115 -8.75 -7.59 8.89
CA GLY A 115 -9.42 -6.49 8.21
C GLY A 115 -10.14 -5.60 9.22
N HIS A 116 -10.18 -4.31 8.92
CA HIS A 116 -10.89 -3.32 9.72
C HIS A 116 -11.90 -2.62 8.82
N CYS A 117 -13.11 -2.42 9.34
CA CYS A 117 -14.07 -1.48 8.76
C CYS A 117 -13.98 -0.17 9.56
N VAL A 118 -13.82 0.95 8.86
CA VAL A 118 -13.93 2.31 9.40
C VAL A 118 -15.15 2.97 8.79
#